data_AF-A0A819KUY4-F1
#
_entry.id   AF-A0A819KUY4-F1
#
_cell.length_a   1.000
_cell.length_b   1.000
_cell.length_c   1.000
_cell.angle_alpha   90.00
_cell.angle_beta   90.00
_cell.angle_gamma   90.00
#
_symmetry.space_group_name_H-M   'P 1'
#
loop_
_entity.id
_entity.type
_entity.pdbx_description
1 polymer ?
#
loop_
_entity_poly.entity_id
_entity_poly.type
_entity_poly.pdbx_seq_one_letter_code
_entity_poly.pdbx_strand_id
1 'polypeptide(L)'
;MNSNRTIKWLLIGDDDTLWFIPNLIRTLNEYDYKASIYLGDYSDNREILNRFGSYYAYGGGGIAFSRPVAQRLISSIPDCDVYKDLFGGDMILGKCVNEKVGTNLTRDDRFHQMDINKDATGYFESGIQGLVSIHHMFSWWSLVPEWMSIDKIEILHLFYEAYQTTSYSYLKRYVWIDSMANQTFVLTLGYSFTIYNQSLTLEQIDAIELTFCCSDLVRKTRPVIIDEKTWYFRNSFSESSKIIHLYQNSAPGFQSTYILVTFH
;
A
#
# COMPACT_ATOMS: atom_id res chain seq x y z
N MET A 1 -38.10 -12.21 1.06
CA MET A 1 -37.06 -11.18 1.25
C MET A 1 -36.94 -10.40 -0.04
N ASN A 2 -37.50 -9.20 -0.07
CA ASN A 2 -37.46 -8.33 -1.24
C ASN A 2 -36.19 -7.48 -1.14
N SER A 3 -35.14 -7.81 -1.88
CA SER A 3 -34.04 -6.87 -2.12
C SER A 3 -33.41 -7.18 -3.46
N ASN A 4 -33.74 -6.37 -4.46
CA ASN A 4 -33.14 -6.37 -5.78
C ASN A 4 -31.69 -5.85 -5.66
N ARG A 5 -30.80 -6.62 -5.01
CA ARG A 5 -29.40 -6.26 -4.78
C ARG A 5 -28.64 -6.37 -6.09
N THR A 6 -28.35 -5.22 -6.68
CA THR A 6 -27.50 -5.16 -7.88
C THR A 6 -26.04 -5.19 -7.45
N ILE A 7 -25.35 -6.29 -7.75
CA ILE A 7 -23.89 -6.38 -7.60
C ILE A 7 -23.24 -5.41 -8.59
N LYS A 8 -22.45 -4.46 -8.08
CA LYS A 8 -21.80 -3.42 -8.88
C LYS A 8 -20.39 -3.79 -9.34
N TRP A 9 -19.67 -4.51 -8.49
CA TRP A 9 -18.26 -4.85 -8.66
C TRP A 9 -18.03 -6.32 -8.29
N LEU A 10 -17.17 -7.00 -9.05
CA LEU A 10 -16.58 -8.29 -8.73
C LEU A 10 -15.14 -8.03 -8.30
N LEU A 11 -14.72 -8.58 -7.17
CA LEU A 11 -13.37 -8.45 -6.65
C LEU A 11 -12.64 -9.80 -6.74
N ILE A 12 -11.36 -9.76 -7.08
CA ILE A 12 -10.44 -10.90 -7.03
C ILE A 12 -9.19 -10.46 -6.27
N GLY A 13 -8.68 -11.32 -5.41
CA GLY A 13 -7.41 -11.16 -4.71
C GLY A 13 -6.94 -12.51 -4.21
N ASP A 14 -5.69 -12.55 -3.77
CA ASP A 14 -5.06 -13.75 -3.21
C ASP A 14 -5.49 -13.93 -1.74
N ASP A 15 -5.22 -15.11 -1.17
CA ASP A 15 -5.63 -15.45 0.21
C ASP A 15 -4.85 -14.69 1.29
N ASP A 16 -3.74 -14.03 0.92
CA ASP A 16 -2.93 -13.14 1.74
C ASP A 16 -2.94 -11.67 1.26
N THR A 17 -3.94 -11.29 0.44
CA THR A 17 -4.26 -9.87 0.17
C THR A 17 -5.00 -9.25 1.37
N LEU A 18 -4.41 -8.22 1.97
CA LEU A 18 -5.07 -7.42 3.00
C LEU A 18 -5.83 -6.24 2.37
N TRP A 19 -7.13 -6.17 2.61
CA TRP A 19 -8.02 -5.16 2.05
C TRP A 19 -8.44 -4.07 3.04
N PHE A 20 -8.34 -2.81 2.63
CA PHE A 20 -8.83 -1.64 3.36
C PHE A 20 -10.24 -1.30 2.90
N ILE A 21 -11.22 -2.08 3.37
CA ILE A 21 -12.60 -2.07 2.85
C ILE A 21 -13.23 -0.65 2.76
N PRO A 22 -13.13 0.24 3.77
CA PRO A 22 -13.65 1.59 3.64
C PRO A 22 -13.01 2.39 2.48
N ASN A 23 -11.70 2.25 2.28
CA ASN A 23 -10.97 2.89 1.20
C ASN A 23 -11.34 2.27 -0.15
N LEU A 24 -11.40 0.94 -0.24
CA LEU A 24 -11.89 0.22 -1.42
C LEU A 24 -13.28 0.71 -1.85
N ILE A 25 -14.23 0.83 -0.91
CA ILE A 25 -15.57 1.33 -1.22
C ILE A 25 -15.52 2.78 -1.72
N ARG A 26 -14.70 3.64 -1.10
CA ARG A 26 -14.54 5.05 -1.55
C ARG A 26 -13.98 5.08 -2.97
N THR A 27 -12.88 4.38 -3.21
CA THR A 27 -12.24 4.23 -4.53
C THR A 27 -13.22 3.74 -5.58
N LEU A 28 -13.93 2.64 -5.34
CA LEU A 28 -14.89 2.09 -6.32
C LEU A 28 -16.10 3.00 -6.60
N ASN A 29 -16.42 3.93 -5.70
CA ASN A 29 -17.48 4.93 -5.92
C ASN A 29 -17.02 6.11 -6.80
N GLU A 30 -15.72 6.27 -7.04
CA GLU A 30 -15.18 7.27 -7.97
C GLU A 30 -15.40 6.85 -9.44
N TYR A 31 -15.65 5.56 -9.67
CA TYR A 31 -15.82 4.98 -10.99
C TYR A 31 -17.29 4.67 -11.31
N ASP A 32 -17.73 4.92 -12.55
CA ASP A 32 -19.03 4.47 -13.02
C ASP A 32 -19.04 2.95 -13.22
N TYR A 33 -19.63 2.22 -12.28
CA TYR A 33 -19.74 0.75 -12.32
C TYR A 33 -20.54 0.21 -13.54
N LYS A 34 -21.22 1.07 -14.30
CA LYS A 34 -21.89 0.71 -15.57
C LYS A 34 -20.99 0.82 -16.79
N ALA A 35 -19.83 1.46 -16.67
CA ALA A 35 -18.82 1.49 -17.72
C ALA A 35 -18.05 0.16 -17.78
N SER A 36 -17.24 -0.02 -18.84
CA SER A 36 -16.36 -1.19 -18.94
C SER A 36 -15.03 -0.92 -18.24
N ILE A 37 -14.95 -1.29 -16.96
CA ILE A 37 -13.78 -1.05 -16.10
C ILE A 37 -13.22 -2.37 -15.58
N TYR A 38 -11.92 -2.56 -15.80
CA TYR A 38 -11.04 -3.52 -15.18
C TYR A 38 -9.99 -2.71 -14.39
N LEU A 39 -10.09 -2.73 -13.07
CA LEU A 39 -9.33 -1.89 -12.14
C LEU A 39 -8.33 -2.73 -11.34
N GLY A 40 -7.18 -2.13 -11.03
CA GLY A 40 -6.11 -2.66 -10.19
C GLY A 40 -4.80 -1.97 -10.55
N ASP A 41 -3.67 -2.47 -10.09
CA ASP A 41 -2.36 -2.03 -10.57
C ASP A 41 -1.43 -3.20 -10.89
N TYR A 42 -0.36 -2.90 -11.61
CA TYR A 42 0.74 -3.83 -11.84
C TYR A 42 1.68 -3.89 -10.62
N SER A 43 2.71 -4.74 -10.69
CA SER A 43 3.74 -4.80 -9.65
C SER A 43 4.48 -3.47 -9.41
N ASP A 44 4.68 -3.11 -8.14
CA ASP A 44 5.55 -2.00 -7.71
C ASP A 44 7.01 -2.16 -8.15
N ASN A 45 7.43 -3.40 -8.45
CA ASN A 45 8.81 -3.78 -8.76
C ASN A 45 9.05 -3.83 -10.28
N ARG A 46 9.98 -2.98 -10.75
CA ARG A 46 10.36 -2.85 -12.16
C ARG A 46 10.95 -4.12 -12.75
N GLU A 47 11.68 -4.92 -11.99
CA GLU A 47 12.21 -6.20 -12.48
C GLU A 47 11.08 -7.20 -12.76
N ILE A 48 10.07 -7.23 -11.90
CA ILE A 48 8.87 -8.04 -12.07
C ILE A 48 8.09 -7.58 -13.31
N LEU A 49 7.94 -6.26 -13.51
CA LEU A 49 7.32 -5.72 -14.72
C LEU A 49 8.09 -6.06 -16.00
N ASN A 50 9.42 -5.97 -15.97
CA ASN A 50 10.26 -6.31 -17.13
C ASN A 50 10.13 -7.79 -17.50
N ARG A 51 9.93 -8.66 -16.50
CA ARG A 51 9.82 -10.10 -16.70
C ARG A 51 8.43 -10.55 -17.12
N PHE A 52 7.38 -9.98 -16.52
CA PHE A 52 6.01 -10.49 -16.64
C PHE A 52 5.03 -9.51 -17.29
N GLY A 53 5.42 -8.25 -17.51
CA GLY A 53 4.63 -7.23 -18.21
C GLY A 53 3.90 -6.25 -17.28
N SER A 54 3.36 -5.18 -17.87
CA SER A 54 2.70 -4.08 -17.16
C SER A 54 1.31 -3.75 -17.72
N TYR A 55 0.66 -4.72 -18.38
CA TYR A 55 -0.60 -4.54 -19.10
C TYR A 55 -1.83 -5.15 -18.39
N TYR A 56 -1.63 -5.77 -17.23
CA TYR A 56 -2.66 -6.41 -16.42
C TYR A 56 -2.46 -6.08 -14.94
N ALA A 57 -3.55 -6.13 -14.18
CA ALA A 57 -3.49 -6.00 -12.74
C ALA A 57 -2.95 -7.29 -12.14
N TYR A 58 -2.00 -7.17 -11.23
CA TYR A 58 -1.43 -8.30 -10.53
C TYR A 58 -2.40 -8.75 -9.44
N GLY A 59 -2.63 -10.05 -9.34
CA GLY A 59 -3.73 -10.63 -8.57
C GLY A 59 -3.66 -10.30 -7.08
N GLY A 60 -2.48 -10.40 -6.50
CA GLY A 60 -2.21 -10.15 -5.10
C GLY A 60 -2.45 -8.71 -4.64
N GLY A 61 -2.17 -7.73 -5.51
CA GLY A 61 -2.47 -6.32 -5.30
C GLY A 61 -3.97 -6.06 -5.35
N GLY A 62 -4.76 -6.98 -5.91
CA GLY A 62 -6.20 -6.91 -5.96
C GLY A 62 -6.72 -6.40 -7.31
N ILE A 63 -7.86 -6.97 -7.71
CA ILE A 63 -8.51 -6.71 -8.99
C ILE A 63 -9.98 -6.40 -8.75
N ALA A 64 -10.51 -5.38 -9.43
CA ALA A 64 -11.94 -5.09 -9.45
C ALA A 64 -12.49 -4.99 -10.87
N PHE A 65 -13.54 -5.75 -11.16
CA PHE A 65 -14.29 -5.67 -12.41
C PHE A 65 -15.63 -4.99 -12.18
N SER A 66 -15.92 -3.97 -12.97
CA SER A 66 -17.27 -3.43 -13.10
C SER A 66 -18.24 -4.52 -13.56
N ARG A 67 -19.52 -4.37 -13.20
CA ARG A 67 -20.55 -5.37 -13.49
C ARG A 67 -20.58 -5.82 -14.96
N PRO A 68 -20.56 -4.93 -15.99
CA PRO A 68 -20.60 -5.37 -17.39
C PRO A 68 -19.37 -6.20 -17.79
N VAL A 69 -18.19 -5.86 -17.27
CA VAL A 69 -16.94 -6.59 -17.54
C VAL A 69 -16.99 -7.96 -16.88
N ALA A 70 -17.40 -8.03 -15.62
CA ALA A 70 -17.55 -9.30 -14.90
C ALA A 70 -18.50 -10.27 -15.63
N GLN A 71 -19.65 -9.76 -16.12
CA GLN A 71 -20.62 -10.59 -16.86
C GLN A 71 -20.04 -11.15 -18.16
N ARG A 72 -19.36 -10.31 -18.95
CA ARG A 72 -18.71 -10.74 -20.19
C ARG A 72 -17.57 -11.71 -19.91
N LEU A 73 -16.73 -11.41 -18.92
CA LEU A 73 -15.63 -12.28 -18.50
C LEU A 73 -16.12 -13.68 -18.17
N ILE A 74 -17.14 -13.82 -17.33
CA ILE A 74 -17.71 -15.13 -16.96
C ILE A 74 -18.18 -15.91 -18.20
N SER A 75 -18.77 -15.22 -19.17
CA SER A 75 -19.21 -15.85 -20.43
C SER A 75 -18.05 -16.22 -21.35
N SER A 76 -16.91 -15.50 -21.26
CA SER A 76 -15.72 -15.73 -22.07
C SER A 76 -14.72 -16.71 -21.44
N ILE A 77 -14.92 -17.20 -20.21
CA ILE A 77 -14.01 -18.14 -19.54
C ILE A 77 -13.61 -19.33 -20.42
N PRO A 78 -14.53 -20.02 -21.13
CA PRO A 78 -14.15 -21.14 -22.00
C PRO A 78 -13.19 -20.75 -23.12
N ASP A 79 -13.31 -19.51 -23.63
CA ASP A 79 -12.43 -18.99 -24.69
C ASP A 79 -11.06 -18.55 -24.15
N CYS A 80 -10.91 -18.42 -22.83
CA CYS A 80 -9.64 -18.07 -22.18
C CYS A 80 -8.65 -19.24 -22.13
N ASP A 81 -9.06 -20.49 -22.40
CA ASP A 81 -8.21 -21.69 -22.28
C ASP A 81 -6.95 -21.62 -23.17
N VAL A 82 -7.01 -20.84 -24.25
CA VAL A 82 -5.87 -20.58 -25.14
C VAL A 82 -4.70 -19.90 -24.43
N TYR A 83 -4.92 -19.28 -23.26
CA TYR A 83 -3.90 -18.58 -22.48
C TYR A 83 -3.39 -19.41 -21.29
N LYS A 84 -3.86 -20.65 -21.08
CA LYS A 84 -3.58 -21.46 -19.87
C LYS A 84 -2.09 -21.73 -19.60
N ASP A 85 -1.26 -21.64 -20.63
CA ASP A 85 0.19 -21.87 -20.52
C ASP A 85 0.97 -20.59 -20.11
N LEU A 86 0.28 -19.47 -19.84
CA LEU A 86 0.90 -18.28 -19.26
C LEU A 86 1.26 -18.50 -17.79
N PHE A 87 2.26 -17.75 -17.31
CA PHE A 87 2.95 -18.02 -16.04
C PHE A 87 2.06 -17.98 -14.79
N GLY A 88 1.09 -17.07 -14.72
CA GLY A 88 0.28 -16.80 -13.53
C GLY A 88 -1.19 -16.59 -13.86
N GLY A 89 -2.06 -16.85 -12.88
CA GLY A 89 -3.51 -16.71 -13.04
C GLY A 89 -3.95 -15.29 -13.38
N ASP A 90 -3.25 -14.29 -12.84
CA ASP A 90 -3.42 -12.87 -13.15
C ASP A 90 -3.02 -12.53 -14.60
N MET A 91 -1.93 -13.11 -15.10
CA MET A 91 -1.52 -12.95 -16.50
C MET A 91 -2.53 -13.60 -17.46
N ILE A 92 -3.03 -14.80 -17.14
CA ILE A 92 -4.11 -15.49 -17.88
C ILE A 92 -5.36 -14.62 -17.91
N LEU A 93 -5.79 -14.15 -16.74
CA LEU A 93 -6.98 -13.31 -16.57
C LEU A 93 -6.83 -12.00 -17.34
N GLY A 94 -5.71 -11.30 -17.17
CA GLY A 94 -5.42 -10.03 -17.83
C GLY A 94 -5.42 -10.16 -19.36
N LYS A 95 -4.81 -11.22 -19.89
CA LYS A 95 -4.81 -11.52 -21.32
C LYS A 95 -6.24 -11.80 -21.83
N CYS A 96 -7.02 -12.57 -21.08
CA CYS A 96 -8.39 -12.86 -21.46
C CYS A 96 -9.32 -11.64 -21.41
N VAL A 97 -9.21 -10.81 -20.38
CA VAL A 97 -10.00 -9.58 -20.25
C VAL A 97 -9.65 -8.61 -21.39
N ASN A 98 -8.36 -8.50 -21.73
CA ASN A 98 -7.92 -7.68 -22.85
C ASN A 98 -8.44 -8.19 -24.20
N GLU A 99 -8.21 -9.47 -24.53
CA GLU A 99 -8.46 -9.98 -25.89
C GLU A 99 -9.85 -10.59 -26.13
N LYS A 100 -10.49 -11.17 -25.10
CA LYS A 100 -11.83 -11.79 -25.23
C LYS A 100 -12.94 -10.86 -24.76
N VAL A 101 -12.70 -10.11 -23.69
CA VAL A 101 -13.70 -9.17 -23.14
C VAL A 101 -13.56 -7.77 -23.78
N GLY A 102 -12.39 -7.44 -24.33
CA GLY A 102 -12.13 -6.16 -24.99
C GLY A 102 -11.98 -5.00 -24.00
N THR A 103 -11.45 -5.23 -22.80
CA THR A 103 -11.27 -4.19 -21.77
C THR A 103 -9.82 -4.13 -21.31
N ASN A 104 -9.22 -2.94 -21.34
CA ASN A 104 -7.85 -2.72 -20.87
C ASN A 104 -7.83 -2.46 -19.36
N LEU A 105 -6.67 -2.71 -18.74
CA LEU A 105 -6.41 -2.30 -17.38
C LEU A 105 -6.57 -0.78 -17.23
N THR A 106 -7.42 -0.38 -16.30
CA THR A 106 -7.46 0.96 -15.72
C THR A 106 -6.62 0.91 -14.46
N ARG A 107 -5.48 1.60 -14.48
CA ARG A 107 -4.56 1.60 -13.34
C ARG A 107 -5.09 2.45 -12.19
N ASP A 108 -4.97 1.93 -10.98
CA ASP A 108 -5.25 2.64 -9.73
C ASP A 108 -4.13 2.31 -8.73
N ASP A 109 -3.27 3.30 -8.48
CA ASP A 109 -2.03 3.15 -7.68
C ASP A 109 -2.26 2.99 -6.17
N ARG A 110 -3.52 2.85 -5.75
CA ARG A 110 -3.91 2.49 -4.38
C ARG A 110 -3.93 0.98 -4.15
N PHE A 111 -3.81 0.17 -5.20
CA PHE A 111 -3.70 -1.29 -5.16
C PHE A 111 -2.22 -1.68 -5.22
N HIS A 112 -1.69 -2.32 -4.17
CA HIS A 112 -0.25 -2.58 -4.06
C HIS A 112 0.05 -4.07 -4.04
N GLN A 113 0.77 -4.54 -5.06
CA GLN A 113 1.23 -5.91 -5.19
C GLN A 113 2.40 -6.22 -4.22
N MET A 114 3.15 -5.20 -3.80
CA MET A 114 4.18 -5.33 -2.76
C MET A 114 5.24 -6.42 -3.03
N ASP A 115 5.67 -6.56 -4.29
CA ASP A 115 6.80 -7.45 -4.68
C ASP A 115 8.16 -6.83 -4.28
N ILE A 116 8.26 -6.38 -3.03
CA ILE A 116 9.47 -5.86 -2.40
C ILE A 116 9.96 -6.85 -1.34
N ASN A 117 11.24 -6.78 -0.99
CA ASN A 117 11.83 -7.68 -0.01
C ASN A 117 12.37 -6.93 1.21
N LYS A 118 12.29 -7.57 2.38
CA LYS A 118 12.84 -7.08 3.65
C LYS A 118 12.11 -5.84 4.18
N ASP A 119 12.83 -4.80 4.55
CA ASP A 119 12.30 -3.70 5.34
C ASP A 119 11.47 -2.74 4.46
N ALA A 120 10.15 -2.80 4.60
CA ALA A 120 9.21 -1.98 3.83
C ALA A 120 9.03 -0.56 4.39
N THR A 121 9.80 -0.14 5.41
CA THR A 121 9.56 1.12 6.11
C THR A 121 9.55 2.33 5.20
N GLY A 122 10.58 2.53 4.38
CA GLY A 122 10.63 3.62 3.42
C GLY A 122 9.45 3.62 2.43
N TYR A 123 8.89 2.45 2.10
CA TYR A 123 7.70 2.32 1.28
C TYR A 123 6.46 2.88 1.99
N PHE A 124 6.22 2.49 3.25
CA PHE A 124 5.09 2.98 4.05
C PHE A 124 5.26 4.45 4.47
N GLU A 125 6.49 4.94 4.63
CA GLU A 125 6.81 6.35 4.88
C GLU A 125 6.72 7.25 3.64
N SER A 126 6.49 6.66 2.47
CA SER A 126 6.50 7.41 1.21
C SER A 126 5.25 8.25 0.97
N GLY A 127 4.25 8.21 1.86
CA GLY A 127 3.04 9.02 1.76
C GLY A 127 1.93 8.42 0.90
N ILE A 128 1.63 7.13 1.07
CA ILE A 128 0.56 6.44 0.32
C ILE A 128 -0.79 7.00 0.77
N GLN A 129 -1.59 7.52 -0.15
CA GLN A 129 -2.90 8.09 0.17
C GLN A 129 -4.02 7.17 -0.32
N GLY A 130 -4.97 6.87 0.57
CA GLY A 130 -6.13 6.08 0.22
C GLY A 130 -5.83 4.60 -0.08
N LEU A 131 -4.81 4.03 0.57
CA LEU A 131 -4.40 2.63 0.46
C LEU A 131 -5.62 1.68 0.39
N VAL A 132 -5.75 0.91 -0.69
CA VAL A 132 -6.88 0.00 -0.94
C VAL A 132 -6.52 -1.44 -0.57
N SER A 133 -5.31 -1.87 -0.91
CA SER A 133 -4.84 -3.24 -0.67
C SER A 133 -3.33 -3.31 -0.63
N ILE A 134 -2.83 -4.26 0.17
CA ILE A 134 -1.43 -4.68 0.20
C ILE A 134 -1.37 -6.20 0.18
N HIS A 135 -0.24 -6.75 -0.24
CA HIS A 135 -0.07 -8.18 -0.45
C HIS A 135 1.18 -8.71 0.27
N HIS A 136 1.18 -10.00 0.62
CA HIS A 136 2.29 -10.70 1.27
C HIS A 136 2.76 -10.11 2.61
N MET A 137 1.83 -9.51 3.36
CA MET A 137 2.13 -9.01 4.70
C MET A 137 2.69 -10.14 5.57
N PHE A 138 3.89 -9.94 6.10
CA PHE A 138 4.66 -10.90 6.92
C PHE A 138 5.29 -12.10 6.21
N SER A 139 5.30 -12.13 4.88
CA SER A 139 6.01 -13.15 4.10
C SER A 139 7.44 -12.72 3.80
N TRP A 140 7.66 -11.97 2.71
CA TRP A 140 8.99 -11.57 2.27
C TRP A 140 9.40 -10.14 2.64
N TRP A 141 8.46 -9.34 3.15
CA TRP A 141 8.73 -8.02 3.70
C TRP A 141 8.18 -7.87 5.12
N SER A 142 8.80 -6.95 5.86
CA SER A 142 8.45 -6.57 7.24
C SER A 142 7.95 -5.13 7.24
N LEU A 143 6.84 -4.88 7.94
CA LEU A 143 6.22 -3.56 8.01
C LEU A 143 7.06 -2.55 8.79
N VAL A 144 7.85 -3.03 9.77
CA VAL A 144 8.75 -2.23 10.61
C VAL A 144 10.14 -2.86 10.56
N PRO A 145 11.21 -2.13 10.95
CA PRO A 145 12.56 -2.68 10.92
C PRO A 145 12.68 -3.92 11.82
N GLU A 146 13.40 -4.93 11.34
CA GLU A 146 13.57 -6.20 12.07
C GLU A 146 14.21 -6.00 13.46
N TRP A 147 15.08 -5.00 13.63
CA TRP A 147 15.74 -4.69 14.89
C TRP A 147 14.76 -4.27 16.01
N MET A 148 13.55 -3.79 15.66
CA MET A 148 12.55 -3.45 16.67
C MET A 148 12.04 -4.66 17.46
N SER A 149 12.21 -5.87 16.91
CA SER A 149 11.87 -7.15 17.56
C SER A 149 10.42 -7.22 18.06
N ILE A 150 9.47 -6.64 17.31
CA ILE A 150 8.03 -6.67 17.62
C ILE A 150 7.40 -7.92 17.01
N ASP A 151 6.52 -8.59 17.76
CA ASP A 151 5.80 -9.76 17.28
C ASP A 151 4.86 -9.42 16.10
N LYS A 152 4.71 -10.34 15.14
CA LYS A 152 3.87 -10.12 13.94
C LYS A 152 2.40 -9.84 14.29
N ILE A 153 1.86 -10.49 15.32
CA ILE A 153 0.49 -10.26 15.79
C ILE A 153 0.39 -8.87 16.42
N GLU A 154 1.38 -8.44 17.19
CA GLU A 154 1.43 -7.08 17.73
C GLU A 154 1.50 -6.05 16.60
N ILE A 155 2.37 -6.24 15.59
CA ILE A 155 2.44 -5.37 14.41
C ILE A 155 1.08 -5.26 13.72
N LEU A 156 0.38 -6.39 13.52
CA LEU A 156 -0.94 -6.39 12.89
C LEU A 156 -1.97 -5.60 13.70
N HIS A 157 -1.98 -5.75 15.03
CA HIS A 157 -2.86 -4.98 15.90
C HIS A 157 -2.56 -3.48 15.82
N LEU A 158 -1.28 -3.09 15.91
CA LEU A 158 -0.86 -1.69 15.80
C LEU A 158 -1.25 -1.07 14.47
N PHE A 159 -1.02 -1.81 13.38
CA PHE A 159 -1.38 -1.39 12.04
C PHE A 159 -2.90 -1.19 11.88
N TYR A 160 -3.69 -2.12 12.42
CA TYR A 160 -5.14 -2.04 12.41
C TYR A 160 -5.63 -0.83 13.23
N GLU A 161 -5.14 -0.65 14.46
CA GLU A 161 -5.51 0.48 15.31
C GLU A 161 -5.13 1.83 14.68
N ALA A 162 -3.93 1.92 14.09
CA ALA A 162 -3.48 3.11 13.38
C ALA A 162 -4.40 3.46 12.20
N TYR A 163 -4.75 2.46 11.38
CA TYR A 163 -5.68 2.64 10.27
C TYR A 163 -7.06 3.06 10.76
N GLN A 164 -7.60 2.44 11.82
CA GLN A 164 -8.91 2.81 12.38
C GLN A 164 -8.92 4.24 12.93
N THR A 165 -7.81 4.68 13.53
CA THR A 165 -7.65 6.01 14.11
C THR A 165 -7.55 7.10 13.04
N THR A 166 -6.87 6.81 11.94
CA THR A 166 -6.54 7.81 10.90
C THR A 166 -7.40 7.71 9.64
N SER A 167 -8.14 6.61 9.49
CA SER A 167 -9.08 6.32 8.40
C SER A 167 -8.44 6.55 7.01
N TYR A 168 -9.10 7.30 6.12
CA TYR A 168 -8.58 7.61 4.79
C TYR A 168 -7.24 8.36 4.78
N SER A 169 -6.90 9.01 5.89
CA SER A 169 -5.64 9.74 6.03
C SER A 169 -4.50 8.84 6.52
N TYR A 170 -4.73 7.53 6.71
CA TYR A 170 -3.67 6.59 7.01
C TYR A 170 -2.56 6.68 5.96
N LEU A 171 -1.30 6.70 6.41
CA LEU A 171 -0.09 6.91 5.62
C LEU A 171 0.00 8.25 4.88
N LYS A 172 -0.94 9.19 5.09
CA LYS A 172 -0.78 10.54 4.58
C LYS A 172 0.42 11.20 5.25
N ARG A 173 1.26 11.81 4.41
CA ARG A 173 2.55 12.39 4.81
C ARG A 173 2.50 13.90 4.92
N TYR A 174 3.06 14.43 5.99
CA TYR A 174 3.27 15.86 6.25
C TYR A 174 4.76 16.11 6.41
N VAL A 175 5.28 17.16 5.76
CA VAL A 175 6.71 17.46 5.73
C VAL A 175 6.94 18.91 6.13
N TRP A 176 7.90 19.12 7.02
CA TRP A 176 8.39 20.44 7.44
C TRP A 176 9.89 20.50 7.22
N ILE A 177 10.35 21.50 6.46
CA ILE A 177 11.78 21.73 6.22
C ILE A 177 12.16 23.00 6.98
N ASP A 178 13.03 22.85 7.98
CA ASP A 178 13.63 23.98 8.69
C ASP A 178 15.04 24.21 8.15
N SER A 179 15.14 25.13 7.17
CA SER A 179 16.41 25.47 6.56
C SER A 179 17.37 26.20 7.51
N MET A 180 16.88 26.82 8.59
CA MET A 180 17.73 27.51 9.56
C MET A 180 18.38 26.52 10.53
N ALA A 181 17.60 25.53 10.99
CA ALA A 181 18.11 24.44 11.82
C ALA A 181 18.80 23.33 11.00
N ASN A 182 18.73 23.40 9.67
CA ASN A 182 19.15 22.37 8.74
C ASN A 182 18.52 21.00 9.06
N GLN A 183 17.20 20.97 9.22
CA GLN A 183 16.46 19.76 9.59
C GLN A 183 15.21 19.56 8.73
N THR A 184 14.80 18.31 8.56
CA THR A 184 13.53 17.95 7.93
C THR A 184 12.74 17.04 8.86
N PHE A 185 11.47 17.37 9.06
CA PHE A 185 10.52 16.63 9.87
C PHE A 185 9.50 15.98 8.93
N VAL A 186 9.28 14.69 9.09
CA VAL A 186 8.31 13.92 8.29
C VAL A 186 7.37 13.20 9.25
N LEU A 187 6.07 13.49 9.16
CA LEU A 187 5.02 12.77 9.87
C LEU A 187 4.20 11.96 8.87
N THR A 188 4.21 10.64 9.01
CA THR A 188 3.38 9.70 8.24
C THR A 188 2.27 9.19 9.16
N LEU A 189 1.03 9.62 8.90
CA LEU A 189 -0.08 9.38 9.83
C LEU A 189 -0.34 7.90 10.08
N GLY A 190 -0.38 7.55 11.37
CA GLY A 190 -0.59 6.18 11.82
C GLY A 190 0.63 5.27 11.66
N TYR A 191 1.78 5.79 11.20
CA TYR A 191 2.94 4.95 10.92
C TYR A 191 4.21 5.43 11.60
N SER A 192 4.71 6.63 11.26
CA SER A 192 5.98 7.10 11.82
C SER A 192 6.10 8.62 11.89
N PHE A 193 7.07 9.08 12.68
CA PHE A 193 7.61 10.42 12.67
C PHE A 193 9.13 10.33 12.57
N THR A 194 9.70 11.02 11.59
CA THR A 194 11.13 10.98 11.28
C THR A 194 11.70 12.40 11.31
N ILE A 195 12.85 12.56 11.97
CA ILE A 195 13.65 13.77 11.94
C ILE A 195 14.96 13.45 11.22
N TYR A 196 15.18 14.12 10.09
CA TYR A 196 16.45 14.12 9.37
C TYR A 196 17.30 15.30 9.84
N ASN A 197 18.56 15.07 10.18
CA ASN A 197 19.53 16.12 10.55
C ASN A 197 20.12 16.83 9.31
N GLN A 198 19.29 17.03 8.29
CA GLN A 198 19.61 17.80 7.10
C GLN A 198 18.32 18.34 6.45
N SER A 199 18.44 19.44 5.72
CA SER A 199 17.38 19.94 4.83
C SER A 199 17.29 19.05 3.59
N LEU A 200 16.17 18.36 3.40
CA LEU A 200 15.93 17.56 2.19
C LEU A 200 15.38 18.42 1.06
N THR A 201 15.76 18.11 -0.17
CA THR A 201 15.12 18.69 -1.36
C THR A 201 13.75 18.07 -1.58
N LEU A 202 12.89 18.76 -2.35
CA LEU A 202 11.57 18.22 -2.73
C LEU A 202 11.70 16.89 -3.49
N GLU A 203 12.72 16.75 -4.33
CA GLU A 203 12.98 15.47 -5.04
C GLU A 203 13.33 14.34 -4.06
N GLN A 204 14.12 14.61 -3.03
CA GLN A 204 14.43 13.62 -2.00
C GLN A 204 13.19 13.28 -1.17
N ILE A 205 12.33 14.26 -0.88
CA ILE A 205 11.08 14.04 -0.17
C ILE A 205 10.13 13.17 -0.99
N ASP A 206 9.99 13.43 -2.29
CA ASP A 206 9.08 12.70 -3.18
C ASP A 206 9.55 11.28 -3.51
N ALA A 207 10.84 10.98 -3.29
CA ALA A 207 11.41 9.64 -3.48
C ALA A 207 11.16 8.72 -2.27
N ILE A 208 11.01 7.42 -2.56
CA ILE A 208 10.92 6.35 -1.56
C ILE A 208 12.31 6.04 -1.01
N GLU A 209 12.47 6.00 0.31
CA GLU A 209 13.72 5.59 0.94
C GLU A 209 13.98 4.09 0.74
N LEU A 210 15.18 3.73 0.30
CA LEU A 210 15.58 2.35 -0.02
C LEU A 210 15.91 1.53 1.23
N THR A 211 14.91 1.32 2.08
CA THR A 211 15.03 0.46 3.28
C THR A 211 14.95 -1.03 2.91
N PHE A 212 14.22 -1.35 1.85
CA PHE A 212 14.05 -2.70 1.33
C PHE A 212 15.28 -3.15 0.53
N CYS A 213 15.48 -4.46 0.40
CA CYS A 213 16.56 -5.00 -0.41
C CYS A 213 16.09 -5.34 -1.82
N CYS A 214 17.05 -5.29 -2.76
CA CYS A 214 17.04 -6.20 -3.90
C CYS A 214 15.80 -6.04 -4.79
N SER A 215 15.26 -4.82 -4.88
CA SER A 215 14.04 -4.50 -5.61
C SER A 215 14.16 -3.09 -6.18
N ASP A 216 14.08 -2.97 -7.50
CA ASP A 216 14.01 -1.67 -8.18
C ASP A 216 12.54 -1.28 -8.35
N LEU A 217 12.11 -0.18 -7.75
CA LEU A 217 10.70 0.23 -7.79
C LEU A 217 10.39 1.06 -9.02
N VAL A 218 9.13 1.01 -9.47
CA VAL A 218 8.60 1.91 -10.50
C VAL A 218 8.67 3.36 -10.04
N ARG A 219 8.27 3.63 -8.79
CA ARG A 219 8.37 4.95 -8.15
C ARG A 219 9.85 5.29 -7.90
N LYS A 220 10.20 6.58 -7.99
CA LYS A 220 11.56 7.04 -7.71
C LYS A 220 11.99 6.65 -6.30
N THR A 221 13.23 6.20 -6.18
CA THR A 221 13.83 5.80 -4.90
C THR A 221 15.05 6.66 -4.57
N ARG A 222 15.41 6.72 -3.29
CA ARG A 222 16.62 7.38 -2.79
C ARG A 222 17.34 6.51 -1.76
N PRO A 223 18.67 6.66 -1.61
CA PRO A 223 19.40 5.99 -0.54
C PRO A 223 18.87 6.35 0.86
N VAL A 224 19.12 5.44 1.81
CA VAL A 224 18.86 5.67 3.24
C VAL A 224 19.73 6.81 3.76
N ILE A 225 19.12 7.73 4.51
CA ILE A 225 19.82 8.81 5.20
C ILE A 225 20.14 8.34 6.61
N ILE A 226 21.43 8.15 6.88
CA ILE A 226 21.89 7.56 8.15
C ILE A 226 21.65 8.49 9.34
N ASP A 227 21.75 9.81 9.13
CA ASP A 227 21.59 10.81 10.19
C ASP A 227 20.12 11.20 10.36
N GLU A 228 19.32 10.23 10.79
CA GLU A 228 17.90 10.37 11.09
C GLU A 228 17.53 9.76 12.45
N LYS A 229 16.36 10.16 12.96
CA LYS A 229 15.70 9.52 14.10
C LYS A 229 14.25 9.28 13.77
N THR A 230 13.80 8.04 13.90
CA THR A 230 12.44 7.62 13.59
C THR A 230 11.74 7.03 14.80
N TRP A 231 10.50 7.46 15.01
CA TRP A 231 9.55 6.91 15.99
C TRP A 231 8.38 6.29 15.23
N TYR A 232 7.98 5.08 15.60
CA TYR A 232 6.88 4.35 14.97
C TYR A 232 5.62 4.38 15.83
N PHE A 233 4.45 4.23 15.22
CA PHE A 233 3.18 4.15 15.93
C PHE A 233 3.17 2.98 16.91
N ARG A 234 2.68 3.22 18.14
CA ARG A 234 2.56 2.17 19.17
C ARG A 234 1.22 2.10 19.88
N ASN A 235 0.49 3.19 20.04
CA ASN A 235 -0.91 3.12 20.51
C ASN A 235 -1.60 4.49 20.32
N SER A 236 -2.93 4.52 20.37
CA SER A 236 -3.74 5.71 20.56
C SER A 236 -4.46 5.68 21.92
N PHE A 237 -4.66 6.82 22.56
CA PHE A 237 -5.52 6.90 23.76
C PHE A 237 -6.72 7.82 23.50
N SER A 238 -7.91 7.19 23.50
CA SER A 238 -9.25 7.75 23.72
C SER A 238 -9.90 8.65 22.65
N GLU A 239 -11.18 8.32 22.35
CA GLU A 239 -12.14 9.01 21.48
C GLU A 239 -12.33 10.52 21.76
N SER A 240 -11.94 11.03 22.94
CA SER A 240 -12.11 12.44 23.31
C SER A 240 -10.91 13.34 23.01
N SER A 241 -9.73 12.76 22.73
CA SER A 241 -8.49 13.50 22.55
C SER A 241 -7.71 12.86 21.43
N LYS A 242 -7.71 13.48 20.24
CA LYS A 242 -7.00 13.04 19.03
C LYS A 242 -5.47 12.98 19.27
N ILE A 243 -5.02 12.01 20.07
CA ILE A 243 -3.67 11.84 20.58
C ILE A 243 -3.13 10.52 20.02
N ILE A 244 -2.00 10.61 19.31
CA ILE A 244 -1.24 9.46 18.82
C ILE A 244 0.07 9.36 19.60
N HIS A 245 0.35 8.18 20.15
CA HIS A 245 1.63 7.88 20.77
C HIS A 245 2.56 7.22 19.75
N LEU A 246 3.69 7.87 19.52
CA LEU A 246 4.79 7.32 18.74
C LEU A 246 5.90 6.84 19.70
N TYR A 247 6.51 5.72 19.34
CA TYR A 247 7.48 4.98 20.12
C TYR A 247 8.72 4.67 19.30
N GLN A 248 9.88 4.91 19.91
CA GLN A 248 11.14 4.41 19.41
C GLN A 248 11.66 3.38 20.42
N ASN A 249 11.83 2.14 19.98
CA ASN A 249 12.63 1.20 20.75
C ASN A 249 14.08 1.61 20.56
N SER A 250 14.79 1.89 21.63
CA SER A 250 16.23 2.05 21.54
C SER A 250 16.89 0.67 21.64
N ALA A 251 18.10 0.52 21.11
CA ALA A 251 18.88 -0.71 21.26
C ALA A 251 18.93 -1.17 22.74
N PRO A 252 19.13 -2.48 23.02
CA PRO A 252 19.18 -2.98 24.40
C PRO A 252 20.15 -2.16 25.26
N GLY A 253 19.65 -1.54 26.32
CA GLY A 253 20.43 -0.69 27.24
C GLY A 253 20.23 0.82 27.14
N PHE A 254 19.39 1.30 26.22
CA PHE A 254 19.03 2.72 26.10
C PHE A 254 17.58 3.00 26.57
N GLN A 255 17.27 4.25 26.93
CA GLN A 255 15.91 4.66 27.30
C GLN A 255 15.04 4.89 26.06
N SER A 256 13.89 4.22 26.00
CA SER A 256 12.87 4.47 24.99
C SER A 256 12.35 5.90 25.09
N THR A 257 12.14 6.55 23.94
CA THR A 257 11.61 7.91 23.86
C THR A 257 10.19 7.88 23.29
N TYR A 258 9.29 8.68 23.88
CA TYR A 258 7.88 8.78 23.51
C TYR A 258 7.58 10.17 22.96
N ILE A 259 6.90 10.23 21.81
CA ILE A 259 6.38 11.48 21.26
C ILE A 259 4.86 11.42 21.26
N LEU A 260 4.26 12.52 21.73
CA LEU A 260 2.82 12.73 21.73
C LEU A 260 2.47 13.65 20.56
N VAL A 261 1.73 13.13 19.58
CA VAL A 261 1.21 13.92 18.46
C VAL A 261 -0.25 14.24 18.74
N THR A 262 -0.58 15.52 18.83
CA THR A 262 -1.95 16.02 19.02
C THR A 262 -2.45 16.64 17.74
N PHE A 263 -3.68 16.28 17.34
CA PHE A 263 -4.39 16.94 16.25
C PHE A 263 -5.43 17.88 16.86
N HIS A 264 -5.30 19.17 16.62
CA HIS A 264 -6.32 20.16 17.00
C HIS A 264 -7.36 20.27 15.88
#